data_AF-W9XTA7-F1
#
_entry.id   AF-W9XTA7-F1
#
_cell.length_a   1.000
_cell.length_b   1.000
_cell.length_c   1.000
_cell.angle_alpha   90.00
_cell.angle_beta   90.00
_cell.angle_gamma   90.00
#
_symmetry.space_group_name_H-M   'P 1'
#
loop_
_entity.id
_entity.type
_entity.pdbx_description
1 polymer ?
#
loop_
_entity_poly.entity_id
_entity_poly.type
_entity_poly.pdbx_seq_one_letter_code
_entity_poly.pdbx_strand_id
1 'polypeptide(L)'
;MTQALALGLGSMFNHSLLGQNVGWKRNTETDVIVYTALRDIKAGEELCISYGSARLWFHDADAQVDTEWGDDDNDTGGETLAELELSGLGKMDL
;
A
#
# COMPACT_ATOMS: atom_id res chain seq x y z
N MET A 1 -0.35 16.59 -10.85
CA MET A 1 0.01 15.61 -9.80
C MET A 1 0.85 16.33 -8.76
N THR A 2 0.50 16.20 -7.49
CA THR A 2 1.25 16.77 -6.36
C THR A 2 1.92 15.62 -5.60
N GLN A 3 3.22 15.73 -5.37
CA GLN A 3 3.97 14.79 -4.54
C GLN A 3 3.93 15.23 -3.08
N ALA A 4 3.99 14.27 -2.17
CA ALA A 4 4.08 14.51 -0.73
C ALA A 4 5.19 13.63 -0.15
N LEU A 5 5.90 14.16 0.83
CA LEU A 5 6.90 13.40 1.59
C LEU A 5 6.30 13.07 2.95
N ALA A 6 6.12 11.77 3.24
CA ALA A 6 5.79 11.34 4.59
C ALA A 6 6.97 11.69 5.50
N LEU A 7 6.70 12.34 6.64
CA LEU A 7 7.68 12.64 7.68
C LEU A 7 7.36 11.84 8.96
N GLY A 8 8.29 11.82 9.90
CA GLY A 8 8.12 11.10 11.17
C GLY A 8 8.09 9.58 10.96
N LEU A 9 7.18 8.90 11.67
CA LEU A 9 7.05 7.43 11.56
C LEU A 9 6.51 6.98 10.20
N GLY A 10 5.85 7.88 9.46
CA GLY A 10 5.31 7.57 8.15
C GLY A 10 6.35 7.18 7.10
N SER A 11 7.61 7.58 7.31
CA SER A 11 8.76 7.22 6.46
C SER A 11 9.44 5.90 6.87
N MET A 12 8.99 5.28 7.96
CA MET A 12 9.67 4.12 8.58
C MET A 12 8.95 2.79 8.36
N PHE A 13 7.69 2.80 7.95
CA PHE A 13 6.95 1.57 7.68
C PHE A 13 7.49 0.91 6.42
N ASN A 14 7.84 -0.37 6.52
CA ASN A 14 8.28 -1.17 5.37
C ASN A 14 7.09 -1.59 4.49
N HIS A 15 7.43 -2.08 3.29
CA HIS A 15 6.48 -2.64 2.35
C HIS A 15 6.19 -4.11 2.65
N SER A 16 4.91 -4.49 2.63
CA SER A 16 4.48 -5.86 2.37
C SER A 16 3.06 -5.83 1.79
N LEU A 17 2.82 -6.52 0.68
CA LEU A 17 1.51 -6.70 0.09
C LEU A 17 0.68 -7.76 0.83
N LEU A 18 1.32 -8.86 1.25
CA LEU A 18 0.64 -9.99 1.91
C LEU A 18 0.54 -9.79 3.43
N GLY A 19 1.56 -9.20 4.02
CA GLY A 19 1.71 -8.99 5.46
C GLY A 19 1.30 -7.60 5.96
N GLN A 20 0.75 -6.72 5.11
CA GLN A 20 0.30 -5.41 5.58
C GLN A 20 -0.73 -5.54 6.72
N ASN A 21 -0.50 -4.76 7.77
CA ASN A 21 -1.37 -4.67 8.93
C ASN A 21 -1.69 -3.22 9.30
N VAL A 22 -1.12 -2.25 8.54
CA VAL A 22 -1.43 -0.83 8.64
C VAL A 22 -1.86 -0.31 7.26
N GLY A 23 -3.02 0.34 7.21
CA GLY A 23 -3.47 1.14 6.07
C GLY A 23 -3.13 2.60 6.26
N TRP A 24 -3.15 3.38 5.18
CA TRP A 24 -2.91 4.82 5.24
C TRP A 24 -3.85 5.61 4.33
N LYS A 25 -4.18 6.83 4.73
CA LYS A 25 -4.95 7.79 3.93
C LYS A 25 -4.36 9.19 4.07
N ARG A 26 -4.27 9.91 2.96
CA ARG A 26 -3.90 11.33 2.96
C ARG A 26 -5.11 12.19 3.35
N ASN A 27 -4.90 13.11 4.27
CA ASN A 27 -5.82 14.21 4.53
C ASN A 27 -5.17 15.50 4.01
N THR A 28 -5.60 15.95 2.84
CA THR A 28 -5.06 17.14 2.16
C THR A 28 -5.63 18.46 2.70
N GLU A 29 -6.66 18.42 3.56
CA GLU A 29 -7.16 19.63 4.22
C GLU A 29 -6.24 20.08 5.35
N THR A 30 -5.52 19.12 5.95
CA THR A 30 -4.66 19.33 7.12
C THR A 30 -3.20 18.93 6.88
N ASP A 31 -2.86 18.53 5.65
CA ASP A 31 -1.52 18.08 5.23
C ASP A 31 -0.91 16.99 6.12
N VAL A 32 -1.73 16.00 6.51
CA VAL A 32 -1.30 14.84 7.29
C VAL A 32 -1.59 13.52 6.59
N ILE A 33 -0.90 12.47 7.04
CA ILE A 33 -1.19 11.09 6.69
C ILE A 33 -1.71 10.39 7.94
N VAL A 34 -2.88 9.77 7.83
CA VAL A 34 -3.50 8.98 8.90
C VAL A 34 -3.20 7.51 8.66
N TYR A 35 -2.60 6.86 9.64
CA TYR A 35 -2.29 5.44 9.64
C TYR A 35 -3.27 4.70 10.55
N THR A 36 -3.85 3.60 10.06
CA THR A 36 -4.89 2.85 10.78
C THR A 36 -4.54 1.37 10.77
N ALA A 37 -4.60 0.72 11.92
CA ALA A 37 -4.47 -0.74 12.00
C ALA A 37 -5.63 -1.41 11.25
N LEU A 38 -5.31 -2.37 10.38
CA LEU A 38 -6.31 -3.10 9.58
C LEU A 38 -6.93 -4.29 10.33
N ARG A 39 -6.28 -4.70 11.42
CA ARG A 39 -6.67 -5.79 12.32
C ARG A 39 -5.94 -5.61 13.65
N ASP A 40 -6.24 -6.46 14.62
CA ASP A 40 -5.44 -6.55 15.85
C ASP A 40 -3.97 -6.91 15.51
N ILE A 41 -3.05 -6.20 16.17
CA ILE A 41 -1.61 -6.34 15.97
C ILE A 41 -0.97 -6.74 17.29
N LYS A 42 -0.17 -7.82 17.27
CA LYS A 42 0.47 -8.32 18.49
C LYS A 42 1.70 -7.49 18.83
N ALA A 43 2.03 -7.41 20.12
CA ALA A 43 3.27 -6.77 20.55
C ALA A 43 4.49 -7.47 19.92
N GLY A 44 5.37 -6.69 19.30
CA GLY A 44 6.56 -7.18 18.59
C GLY A 44 6.31 -7.57 17.12
N GLU A 45 5.08 -7.53 16.63
CA GLU A 45 4.78 -7.66 15.20
C GLU A 45 5.22 -6.40 14.45
N GLU A 46 5.89 -6.56 13.31
CA GLU A 46 6.30 -5.43 12.47
C GLU A 46 5.08 -4.76 11.83
N LEU A 47 5.12 -3.43 11.75
CA LEU A 47 4.09 -2.64 11.08
C LEU A 47 4.47 -2.43 9.62
N CYS A 48 3.67 -3.00 8.71
CA CYS A 48 3.89 -2.90 7.26
C CYS A 48 2.70 -2.23 6.57
N ILE A 49 3.00 -1.45 5.53
CA ILE A 49 2.02 -0.83 4.63
C ILE A 49 2.20 -1.35 3.21
N SER A 50 1.17 -1.25 2.37
CA SER A 50 1.37 -1.36 0.91
C SER A 50 1.90 -0.05 0.34
N TYR A 51 2.95 -0.15 -0.48
CA TYR A 51 3.48 0.96 -1.28
C TYR A 51 2.76 1.06 -2.65
N GLY A 52 1.83 0.15 -2.94
CA GLY A 52 1.17 -0.02 -4.23
C GLY A 52 1.81 -1.12 -5.08
N SER A 53 1.03 -1.66 -6.02
CA SER A 53 1.33 -2.88 -6.78
C SER A 53 2.17 -2.68 -8.05
N ALA A 54 2.38 -1.44 -8.50
CA ALA A 54 2.82 -1.22 -9.88
C ALA A 54 4.31 -0.85 -10.06
N ARG A 55 5.05 -0.44 -9.00
CA ARG A 55 6.44 0.02 -9.20
C ARG A 55 7.28 0.14 -7.92
N LEU A 56 7.75 -0.97 -7.39
CA LEU A 56 8.84 -0.96 -6.42
C LEU A 56 10.19 -0.79 -7.14
N TRP A 57 11.05 0.07 -6.60
CA TRP A 57 12.45 0.23 -7.04
C TRP A 57 13.41 -0.81 -6.43
N PHE A 58 12.89 -1.73 -5.62
CA PHE A 58 13.61 -2.83 -4.98
C PHE A 58 12.85 -4.14 -5.20
N HIS A 59 13.50 -5.27 -4.90
CA HIS A 59 12.86 -6.58 -4.95
C HIS A 59 11.74 -6.66 -3.92
N ASP A 60 10.53 -7.00 -4.38
CA ASP A 60 9.40 -7.21 -3.49
C ASP A 60 9.64 -8.45 -2.61
N ALA A 61 9.51 -8.29 -1.29
CA ALA A 61 9.63 -9.39 -0.35
C ALA A 61 8.51 -10.43 -0.53
N ASP A 62 7.37 -10.02 -1.10
CA ASP A 62 6.21 -10.87 -1.33
C ASP A 62 6.15 -11.46 -2.75
N ALA A 63 7.09 -11.14 -3.66
CA ALA A 63 7.08 -11.62 -5.04
C ALA A 63 7.27 -13.14 -5.20
N GLN A 64 7.82 -13.84 -4.21
CA GLN A 64 8.15 -15.27 -4.33
C GLN A 64 6.96 -16.23 -4.15
N VAL A 65 5.71 -15.73 -4.15
CA VAL A 65 4.51 -16.58 -4.14
C VAL A 65 4.01 -16.91 -5.56
N ASP A 66 4.71 -16.44 -6.60
CA ASP A 66 4.44 -16.80 -7.99
C ASP A 66 5.42 -17.87 -8.51
N THR A 67 5.28 -19.11 -8.05
CA THR A 67 5.64 -20.23 -8.95
C THR A 67 4.53 -20.36 -10.00
N GLU A 68 4.87 -19.95 -11.23
CA GLU A 68 4.35 -20.42 -12.53
C GLU A 68 3.55 -19.46 -13.43
N TRP A 69 3.83 -18.14 -13.52
CA TRP A 69 3.35 -17.38 -14.71
C TRP A 69 4.46 -16.44 -15.19
N GLY A 70 4.89 -16.65 -16.43
CA GLY A 70 6.19 -16.25 -16.95
C GLY A 70 6.42 -14.76 -17.15
N ASP A 71 7.70 -14.40 -17.21
CA ASP A 71 8.21 -13.14 -17.77
C ASP A 71 7.51 -12.84 -19.11
N ASP A 72 6.65 -11.82 -19.13
CA ASP A 72 6.37 -11.08 -20.35
C ASP A 72 6.76 -9.62 -20.12
N ASP A 73 7.91 -9.31 -20.69
CA ASP A 73 8.63 -8.05 -20.62
C ASP A 73 7.98 -7.03 -21.58
N ASN A 74 6.65 -6.84 -21.53
CA ASN A 74 5.94 -5.81 -22.30
C ASN A 74 4.47 -5.65 -21.89
N ASP A 75 4.16 -4.90 -20.83
CA ASP A 75 2.81 -4.33 -20.69
C ASP A 75 2.83 -2.80 -20.68
N THR A 76 2.45 -2.26 -21.84
CA THR A 76 2.23 -0.86 -22.11
C THR A 76 0.88 -0.41 -21.56
N GLY A 77 0.91 0.28 -20.41
CA GLY A 77 0.01 1.39 -20.11
C GLY A 77 -1.45 1.07 -19.76
N GLY A 78 -1.78 1.24 -18.47
CA GLY A 78 -3.14 1.44 -17.93
C GLY A 78 -3.12 1.05 -16.44
N GLU A 79 -3.65 1.77 -15.46
CA GLU A 79 -4.51 2.94 -15.42
C GLU A 79 -4.21 3.72 -14.12
N THR A 80 -4.61 4.99 -14.08
CA THR A 80 -4.26 5.95 -13.03
C THR A 80 -4.79 5.55 -11.64
N LEU A 81 -4.09 6.02 -10.60
CA LEU A 81 -4.38 5.94 -9.14
C LEU A 81 -5.81 6.38 -8.70
N ALA A 82 -6.71 6.67 -9.62
CA ALA A 82 -8.12 6.99 -9.37
C ALA A 82 -8.98 5.75 -9.03
N GLU A 83 -8.58 4.52 -9.38
CA GLU A 83 -9.43 3.34 -9.14
C GLU A 83 -9.23 2.64 -7.78
N LEU A 84 -8.20 2.99 -7.01
CA LEU A 84 -8.09 2.56 -5.60
C LEU A 84 -9.14 3.21 -4.70
N GLU A 85 -9.87 4.22 -5.19
CA GLU A 85 -11.05 4.75 -4.52
C GLU A 85 -12.28 3.82 -4.57
N LEU A 86 -12.27 2.75 -5.38
CA LEU A 86 -13.46 1.91 -5.61
C LEU A 86 -13.45 0.50 -5.00
N SER A 87 -12.34 -0.02 -4.46
CA SER A 87 -12.25 -1.43 -4.04
C SER A 87 -12.29 -1.69 -2.53
N GLY A 88 -12.35 -0.67 -1.67
CA GLY A 88 -12.08 -0.85 -0.23
C GLY A 88 -13.20 -0.62 0.79
N LEU A 89 -14.34 -0.01 0.43
CA LEU A 89 -15.42 0.28 1.39
C LEU A 89 -16.79 0.19 0.71
N GLY A 90 -17.12 -1.03 0.27
CA GLY A 90 -18.51 -1.41 0.04
C GLY A 90 -19.26 -1.41 1.36
N LYS A 91 -20.12 -0.39 1.56
CA LYS A 91 -21.30 -0.37 2.44
C LYS A 91 -21.18 -1.17 3.75
N MET A 92 -20.79 -0.47 4.82
CA MET A 92 -21.34 -0.79 6.14
C MET A 92 -22.48 0.18 6.38
N ASP A 93 -23.71 -0.33 6.28
CA ASP A 93 -24.94 0.40 6.59
C ASP A 93 -24.91 0.81 8.08
N LEU A 94 -25.12 2.10 8.33
CA LEU A 94 -25.66 2.62 9.59
C LEU A 94 -27.16 2.88 9.39
#